data_AF-A0A963Y1A2-F1
#
_entry.id   AF-A0A963Y1A2-F1
#
_cell.length_a   1.000
_cell.length_b   1.000
_cell.length_c   1.000
_cell.angle_alpha   90.00
_cell.angle_beta   90.00
_cell.angle_gamma   90.00
#
_symmetry.space_group_name_H-M   'P 1'
#
loop_
_entity.id
_entity.type
_entity.pdbx_description
1 polymer ?
#
loop_
_entity_poly.entity_id
_entity_poly.type
_entity_poly.pdbx_seq_one_letter_code
_entity_poly.pdbx_strand_id
1 'polypeptide(L)'
;MSLKDALVAGLETVPDCEAVCYVDMSSGLVLGSHGRSRKPQEFYDRMGAFATRVLTSAALSNLAETHGGGAEGCVVIFGARNTHVFVKSKTFNDHALCYMCATTAEPDALTIGVMENRETVANAF
;
A
#
# COMPACT_ATOMS: atom_id res chain seq x y z
N MET A 1 7.79 -10.88 -14.97
CA MET A 1 8.20 -10.71 -13.56
C MET A 1 7.07 -11.25 -12.69
N SER A 2 7.35 -11.99 -11.61
CA SER A 2 6.26 -12.46 -10.73
C SER A 2 5.82 -11.38 -9.75
N LEU A 3 4.61 -11.48 -9.19
CA LEU A 3 4.13 -10.58 -8.12
C LEU A 3 5.13 -10.50 -6.97
N LYS A 4 5.72 -11.63 -6.57
CA LYS A 4 6.71 -11.69 -5.50
C LYS A 4 7.94 -10.85 -5.84
N ASP A 5 8.48 -10.98 -7.04
CA ASP A 5 9.66 -10.21 -7.47
C ASP A 5 9.35 -8.71 -7.53
N ALA A 6 8.13 -8.35 -7.97
CA ALA A 6 7.67 -6.97 -8.01
C ALA A 6 7.59 -6.36 -6.60
N LEU A 7 7.08 -7.11 -5.62
CA LEU A 7 7.01 -6.68 -4.23
C LEU A 7 8.39 -6.55 -3.59
N VAL A 8 9.31 -7.47 -3.90
CA VAL A 8 10.72 -7.37 -3.45
C VAL A 8 11.36 -6.11 -4.03
N ALA A 9 11.25 -5.90 -5.35
CA ALA A 9 11.80 -4.72 -6.01
C ALA A 9 11.21 -3.42 -5.45
N GLY A 10 9.88 -3.38 -5.24
CA GLY A 10 9.22 -2.23 -4.65
C GLY A 10 9.69 -1.91 -3.23
N LEU A 11 9.92 -2.93 -2.39
CA LEU A 11 10.43 -2.72 -1.03
C LEU A 11 11.88 -2.20 -0.98
N GLU A 12 12.67 -2.45 -2.03
CA GLU A 12 14.02 -1.91 -2.15
C GLU A 12 14.06 -0.49 -2.72
N THR A 13 13.03 -0.06 -3.46
CA THR A 13 12.96 1.29 -4.04
C THR A 13 12.27 2.31 -3.12
N VAL A 14 11.29 1.89 -2.31
CA VAL A 14 10.66 2.80 -1.33
C VAL A 14 11.52 2.88 -0.06
N PRO A 15 12.03 4.07 0.31
CA PRO A 15 12.94 4.22 1.44
C PRO A 15 12.27 3.90 2.77
N ASP A 16 13.08 3.39 3.71
CA ASP A 16 12.68 3.14 5.11
C ASP A 16 11.44 2.24 5.29
N CYS A 17 11.07 1.46 4.27
CA CYS A 17 9.98 0.50 4.35
C CYS A 17 10.48 -0.89 4.76
N GLU A 18 9.76 -1.51 5.69
CA GLU A 18 10.10 -2.83 6.24
C GLU A 18 9.23 -3.95 5.68
N ALA A 19 8.03 -3.63 5.24
CA ALA A 19 7.07 -4.61 4.74
C ALA A 19 6.16 -4.02 3.66
N VAL A 20 5.76 -4.89 2.74
CA VAL A 20 4.83 -4.57 1.66
C VAL A 20 3.85 -5.73 1.46
N CYS A 21 2.60 -5.43 1.13
CA CYS A 21 1.67 -6.43 0.61
C CYS A 21 0.74 -5.87 -0.46
N TYR A 22 0.26 -6.77 -1.32
CA TYR A 22 -0.76 -6.51 -2.32
C TYR A 22 -2.03 -7.25 -1.93
N VAL A 23 -3.17 -6.56 -1.98
CA VAL A 23 -4.42 -6.98 -1.35
C VAL A 23 -5.55 -6.82 -2.33
N ASP A 24 -6.42 -7.82 -2.44
CA ASP A 24 -7.75 -7.68 -3.02
C ASP A 24 -8.73 -7.25 -1.93
N MET A 25 -9.19 -6.00 -2.00
CA MET A 25 -10.08 -5.39 -1.03
C MET A 25 -11.52 -5.93 -1.14
N SER A 26 -11.90 -6.53 -2.27
CA SER A 26 -13.25 -7.10 -2.44
C SER A 26 -13.41 -8.40 -1.64
N SER A 27 -12.37 -9.23 -1.63
CA SER A 27 -12.32 -10.48 -0.86
C SER A 27 -11.64 -10.33 0.51
N GLY A 28 -10.86 -9.27 0.70
CA GLY A 28 -10.03 -9.04 1.89
C GLY A 28 -8.77 -9.89 1.94
N LEU A 29 -8.37 -10.52 0.82
CA LEU A 29 -7.25 -11.44 0.75
C LEU A 29 -5.93 -10.73 0.44
N VAL A 30 -4.87 -11.14 1.13
CA VAL A 30 -3.49 -10.76 0.78
C VAL A 30 -3.03 -11.66 -0.37
N LEU A 31 -2.90 -11.08 -1.56
CA LEU A 31 -2.49 -11.77 -2.79
C LEU A 31 -0.97 -12.03 -2.84
N GLY A 32 -0.20 -11.16 -2.18
CA GLY A 32 1.25 -11.32 -2.05
C GLY A 32 1.81 -10.42 -0.97
N SER A 33 2.90 -10.84 -0.33
CA SER A 33 3.56 -10.09 0.72
C SER A 33 5.07 -10.28 0.71
N HIS A 34 5.79 -9.25 1.16
CA HIS A 34 7.22 -9.31 1.38
C HIS A 34 7.63 -8.42 2.56
N GLY A 35 8.78 -8.68 3.15
CA GLY A 35 9.30 -7.88 4.26
C GLY A 35 10.78 -8.14 4.51
N ARG A 36 11.49 -7.10 4.96
CA ARG A 36 12.92 -7.16 5.34
C ARG A 36 13.15 -8.06 6.56
N SER A 37 12.14 -8.18 7.42
CA SER A 37 12.11 -9.10 8.56
C SER A 37 10.99 -10.12 8.39
N ARG A 38 11.18 -11.31 8.98
CA ARG A 38 10.14 -12.34 8.98
C ARG A 38 8.95 -11.87 9.82
N LYS A 39 7.82 -11.58 9.16
CA LYS A 39 6.55 -11.27 9.80
C LYS A 39 5.55 -12.41 9.53
N PRO A 40 4.65 -12.75 10.48
CA PRO A 40 3.65 -13.78 10.28
C PRO A 40 2.59 -13.34 9.27
N GLN A 41 1.88 -14.28 8.65
CA GLN A 41 0.81 -13.96 7.68
C GLN A 41 -0.27 -13.05 8.30
N GLU A 42 -0.64 -13.29 9.55
CA GLU A 42 -1.61 -12.48 10.32
C GLU A 42 -1.23 -10.99 10.43
N PHE A 43 0.07 -10.65 10.30
CA PHE A 43 0.49 -9.26 10.24
C PHE A 43 0.01 -8.61 8.93
N TYR A 44 0.22 -9.29 7.80
CA TYR A 44 -0.20 -8.81 6.49
C TYR A 44 -1.72 -8.81 6.34
N ASP A 45 -2.40 -9.82 6.88
CA ASP A 45 -3.87 -9.87 6.83
C ASP A 45 -4.49 -8.68 7.60
N ARG A 46 -3.92 -8.31 8.75
CA ARG A 46 -4.33 -7.10 9.48
C ARG A 46 -4.05 -5.82 8.70
N MET A 47 -2.89 -5.73 8.06
CA MET A 47 -2.54 -4.59 7.22
C MET A 47 -3.51 -4.44 6.04
N GLY A 48 -3.85 -5.55 5.36
CA GLY A 48 -4.80 -5.55 4.25
C GLY A 48 -6.24 -5.26 4.68
N ALA A 49 -6.69 -5.81 5.81
CA ALA A 49 -8.00 -5.48 6.36
C ALA A 49 -8.11 -3.99 6.74
N PHE A 50 -7.05 -3.42 7.31
CA PHE A 50 -7.00 -2.00 7.63
C PHE A 50 -6.98 -1.13 6.36
N ALA A 51 -6.16 -1.47 5.37
CA ALA A 51 -6.12 -0.79 4.08
C ALA A 51 -7.49 -0.79 3.39
N THR A 52 -8.17 -1.94 3.37
CA THR A 52 -9.52 -2.08 2.82
C THR A 52 -10.49 -1.11 3.50
N ARG A 53 -10.51 -1.06 4.84
CA ARG A 53 -11.39 -0.15 5.58
C ARG A 53 -11.11 1.32 5.30
N VAL A 54 -9.83 1.68 5.11
CA VAL A 54 -9.42 3.07 4.83
C VAL A 54 -9.78 3.46 3.40
N LEU A 55 -9.39 2.64 2.42
CA LEU A 55 -9.52 2.94 0.99
C LEU A 55 -10.94 2.78 0.44
N THR A 56 -11.82 2.07 1.16
CA THR A 56 -13.26 1.96 0.83
C THR A 56 -14.12 2.90 1.68
N SER A 57 -13.52 3.67 2.58
CA SER A 57 -14.25 4.60 3.44
C SER A 57 -14.90 5.70 2.61
N ALA A 58 -16.21 5.87 2.76
CA ALA A 58 -16.96 6.97 2.15
C ALA A 58 -16.40 8.35 2.57
N ALA A 59 -15.86 8.47 3.79
CA ALA A 59 -15.26 9.71 4.26
C ALA A 59 -14.01 10.10 3.44
N LEU A 60 -13.21 9.10 3.04
CA LEU A 60 -12.04 9.34 2.20
C LEU A 60 -12.45 9.74 0.78
N SER A 61 -13.44 9.06 0.20
CA SER A 61 -13.99 9.41 -1.11
C SER A 61 -14.51 10.84 -1.14
N ASN A 62 -15.31 11.23 -0.14
CA ASN A 62 -15.85 12.59 -0.02
C ASN A 62 -14.74 13.64 0.13
N LEU A 63 -13.68 13.33 0.90
CA LEU A 63 -12.54 14.22 1.08
C LEU A 63 -11.79 14.42 -0.25
N ALA A 64 -11.57 13.34 -0.99
CA ALA A 64 -10.91 13.36 -2.28
C ALA A 64 -11.68 14.23 -3.28
N GLU A 65 -13.00 14.03 -3.40
CA GLU A 65 -13.89 14.85 -4.23
C GLU A 65 -13.87 16.33 -3.83
N THR A 66 -13.91 16.62 -2.52
CA THR A 66 -13.95 18.00 -2.00
C THR A 66 -12.65 18.77 -2.29
N HIS A 67 -11.50 18.09 -2.22
CA HIS A 67 -10.19 18.73 -2.40
C HIS A 67 -9.62 18.56 -3.82
N GLY A 68 -10.40 18.06 -4.77
CA GLY A 68 -9.95 17.83 -6.14
C GLY A 68 -8.88 16.73 -6.27
N GLY A 69 -8.70 15.92 -5.22
CA GLY A 69 -7.91 14.70 -5.29
C GLY A 69 -8.72 13.66 -6.04
N GLY A 70 -8.36 13.37 -7.28
CA GLY A 70 -9.00 12.26 -8.00
C GLY A 70 -8.80 10.92 -7.28
N ALA A 71 -9.43 9.85 -7.81
CA ALA A 71 -9.33 8.48 -7.31
C ALA A 71 -7.89 7.88 -7.32
N GLU A 72 -6.89 8.66 -7.72
CA GLU A 72 -5.50 8.25 -7.87
C GLU A 72 -4.60 8.60 -6.67
N GLY A 73 -5.17 9.13 -5.59
CA GLY A 73 -4.43 9.53 -4.39
C GLY A 73 -3.80 8.36 -3.62
N CYS A 74 -2.85 8.71 -2.76
CA CYS A 74 -2.24 7.81 -1.79
C CYS A 74 -2.65 8.25 -0.37
N VAL A 75 -2.86 7.29 0.52
CA VAL A 75 -3.17 7.55 1.93
C VAL A 75 -1.95 7.25 2.76
N VAL A 76 -1.48 8.24 3.51
CA VAL A 76 -0.37 8.11 4.47
C VAL A 76 -0.92 8.25 5.89
N ILE A 77 -0.65 7.25 6.73
CA ILE A 77 -1.09 7.22 8.13
C ILE A 77 0.14 7.11 9.03
N PHE A 78 0.42 8.18 9.76
CA PHE A 78 1.50 8.23 10.75
C PHE A 78 1.04 7.59 12.06
N GLY A 79 1.61 6.43 12.38
CA GLY A 79 1.43 5.79 13.68
C GLY A 79 2.56 6.16 14.65
N ALA A 80 2.38 5.82 15.92
CA ALA A 80 3.41 6.06 16.95
C ALA A 80 4.71 5.25 16.74
N ARG A 81 4.64 4.15 16.00
CA ARG A 81 5.78 3.25 15.76
C ARG A 81 6.16 3.16 14.30
N ASN A 82 5.16 3.11 13.41
CA ASN A 82 5.34 2.90 11.98
C ASN A 82 4.40 3.83 11.21
N THR A 83 4.83 4.23 10.02
CA THR A 83 4.01 4.92 9.02
C THR A 83 3.45 3.88 8.05
N HIS A 84 2.17 3.97 7.73
CA HIS A 84 1.55 3.11 6.72
C HIS A 84 1.18 3.91 5.49
N VAL A 85 1.39 3.32 4.32
CA VAL A 85 1.12 3.96 3.03
C VAL A 85 0.26 3.02 2.21
N PHE A 86 -0.89 3.51 1.73
CA PHE A 86 -1.86 2.72 0.97
C PHE A 86 -2.23 3.42 -0.33
N VAL A 87 -2.20 2.67 -1.43
CA VAL A 87 -2.59 3.19 -2.75
C VAL A 87 -3.42 2.13 -3.48
N LYS A 88 -4.48 2.56 -4.17
CA LYS A 88 -5.23 1.68 -5.07
C LYS A 88 -4.45 1.44 -6.37
N SER A 89 -4.56 0.25 -6.93
CA SER A 89 -4.08 0.00 -8.30
C SER A 89 -4.97 0.73 -9.31
N LYS A 90 -4.39 1.21 -10.42
CA LYS A 90 -5.18 1.75 -11.54
C LYS A 90 -5.74 0.64 -12.43
N THR A 91 -5.01 -0.46 -12.57
CA THR A 91 -5.44 -1.60 -13.39
C THR A 91 -6.60 -2.34 -12.73
N PHE A 92 -6.49 -2.58 -11.42
CA PHE A 92 -7.47 -3.32 -10.63
C PHE A 92 -7.97 -2.44 -9.48
N ASN A 93 -9.10 -1.76 -9.71
CA ASN A 93 -9.64 -0.75 -8.76
C ASN A 93 -9.94 -1.29 -7.35
N ASP A 94 -10.19 -2.58 -7.24
CA ASP A 94 -10.43 -3.26 -5.97
C ASP A 94 -9.14 -3.80 -5.33
N HIS A 95 -7.98 -3.58 -5.94
CA HIS A 95 -6.70 -3.97 -5.36
C HIS A 95 -5.96 -2.79 -4.75
N ALA A 96 -5.18 -3.07 -3.72
CA ALA A 96 -4.37 -2.09 -3.02
C ALA A 96 -2.95 -2.57 -2.79
N LEU A 97 -2.00 -1.65 -2.96
CA LEU A 97 -0.62 -1.80 -2.55
C LEU A 97 -0.41 -1.10 -1.21
N CYS A 98 0.14 -1.83 -0.25
CA CYS A 98 0.24 -1.42 1.15
C CYS A 98 1.68 -1.53 1.62
N TYR A 99 2.23 -0.45 2.17
CA TYR A 99 3.56 -0.44 2.78
C TYR A 99 3.48 -0.11 4.27
N MET A 100 4.41 -0.68 5.03
CA MET A 100 4.72 -0.28 6.39
C MET A 100 6.18 0.19 6.43
N CYS A 101 6.36 1.43 6.85
CA CYS A 101 7.64 2.12 6.86
C CYS A 101 7.94 2.71 8.24
N ALA A 102 9.20 3.05 8.48
CA ALA A 102 9.62 3.69 9.72
C ALA A 102 8.96 5.07 9.88
N THR A 103 8.80 5.52 11.12
CA THR A 103 8.26 6.86 11.42
C THR A 103 9.19 8.00 11.00
N THR A 104 10.46 7.70 10.75
CA THR A 104 11.47 8.66 10.28
C THR A 104 11.42 8.90 8.79
N ALA A 105 10.65 8.10 8.05
CA ALA A 105 10.57 8.18 6.60
C ALA A 105 9.94 9.50 6.13
N GLU A 106 10.54 10.11 5.11
CA GLU A 106 10.05 11.37 4.55
C GLU A 106 8.76 11.13 3.73
N PRO A 107 7.66 11.85 4.02
CA PRO A 107 6.35 11.58 3.39
C PRO A 107 6.34 11.69 1.86
N ASP A 108 7.08 12.66 1.31
CA ASP A 108 7.12 12.91 -0.13
C ASP A 108 7.84 11.78 -0.86
N ALA A 109 8.99 11.36 -0.35
CA ALA A 109 9.75 10.23 -0.89
C ALA A 109 8.97 8.92 -0.83
N LEU A 110 8.25 8.68 0.27
CA LEU A 110 7.35 7.53 0.40
C LEU A 110 6.26 7.56 -0.66
N THR A 111 5.57 8.69 -0.79
CA THR A 111 4.42 8.80 -1.69
C THR A 111 4.84 8.63 -3.14
N ILE A 112 5.95 9.24 -3.56
CA ILE A 112 6.52 9.09 -4.91
C ILE A 112 6.86 7.62 -5.18
N GLY A 113 7.66 6.99 -4.31
CA GLY A 113 8.10 5.62 -4.53
C GLY A 113 6.93 4.62 -4.54
N VAL A 114 5.94 4.79 -3.66
CA VAL A 114 4.75 3.92 -3.64
C VAL A 114 3.91 4.10 -4.90
N MET A 115 3.73 5.34 -5.37
CA MET A 115 2.96 5.64 -6.57
C MET A 115 3.62 5.10 -7.85
N GLU A 116 4.95 5.18 -7.94
CA GLU A 116 5.72 4.61 -9.05
C GLU A 116 5.64 3.07 -9.09
N ASN A 117 5.69 2.43 -7.93
CA ASN A 117 5.63 0.97 -7.83
C ASN A 117 4.24 0.39 -8.08
N ARG A 118 3.15 1.17 -7.89
CA ARG A 118 1.79 0.61 -7.86
C ARG A 118 1.44 -0.16 -9.15
N GLU A 119 1.83 0.36 -10.31
CA GLU A 119 1.47 -0.25 -11.60
C GLU A 119 2.41 -1.40 -11.93
N THR A 120 3.69 -1.29 -11.55
CA THR A 120 4.64 -2.40 -11.72
C THR A 120 4.21 -3.63 -10.92
N VAL A 121 3.71 -3.45 -9.69
CA VAL A 121 3.17 -4.53 -8.87
C VAL A 121 1.85 -5.06 -9.43
N ALA A 122 0.93 -4.17 -9.82
CA ALA A 122 -0.35 -4.57 -10.38
C ALA A 122 -0.22 -5.39 -11.67
N ASN A 123 0.69 -5.02 -12.57
CA ASN A 123 0.93 -5.74 -13.83
C ASN A 123 1.68 -7.08 -13.65
N ALA A 124 2.18 -7.36 -12.44
CA ALA A 124 2.87 -8.60 -12.11
C ALA A 124 1.95 -9.64 -11.41
N PHE A 125 0.70 -9.26 -11.14
CA PHE A 125 -0.38 -10.15 -10.68
C PHE A 125 -1.10 -10.76 -11.88
#